data_AF-A0A173L229-F1
#
_entry.id   AF-A0A173L229-F1
#
_cell.length_a   1.000
_cell.length_b   1.000
_cell.length_c   1.000
_cell.angle_alpha   90.00
_cell.angle_beta   90.00
_cell.angle_gamma   90.00
#
_symmetry.space_group_name_H-M   'P 1'
#
loop_
_entity.id
_entity.type
_entity.pdbx_description
1 polymer ?
#
loop_
_entity_poly.entity_id
_entity_poly.type
_entity_poly.pdbx_seq_one_letter_code
_entity_poly.pdbx_strand_id
1 'polypeptide(L)' 'MKATILKTCAFFVPAFLVACQPPARGKDYLKAHPQELVEVLKACADGTHRDAQECSNAESVKTLNQKLRSLSAAH' A
#
# COMPACT_ATOMS: atom_id res chain seq x y z
N MET A 1 -24.53 48.73 -29.86
CA MET A 1 -25.24 47.42 -29.85
C MET A 1 -24.24 46.41 -29.28
N LYS A 2 -24.60 45.72 -28.19
CA LYS A 2 -23.69 44.85 -27.42
C LYS A 2 -23.75 43.44 -28.00
N ALA A 3 -22.59 42.86 -28.35
CA ALA A 3 -22.47 41.46 -28.68
C ALA A 3 -21.45 40.83 -27.71
N THR A 4 -21.93 40.39 -26.56
CA THR A 4 -21.13 39.60 -25.63
C THR A 4 -21.34 38.13 -25.99
N ILE A 5 -20.45 37.57 -26.80
CA ILE A 5 -20.46 36.15 -27.17
C ILE A 5 -19.91 35.37 -25.97
N LEU A 6 -20.82 34.76 -25.22
CA LEU A 6 -20.52 33.83 -24.14
C LEU A 6 -19.98 32.53 -24.76
N LYS A 7 -18.65 32.41 -24.91
CA LYS A 7 -18.01 31.20 -25.43
C LYS A 7 -17.75 30.22 -24.30
N THR A 8 -18.79 29.45 -23.97
CA THR A 8 -18.70 28.27 -23.11
C THR A 8 -17.94 27.19 -23.87
N CYS A 9 -16.76 26.78 -23.39
CA CYS A 9 -16.11 25.54 -23.82
C CYS A 9 -15.35 24.90 -22.67
N ALA A 10 -15.93 23.79 -22.19
CA ALA A 10 -15.29 22.59 -21.65
C ALA A 10 -14.34 22.77 -20.45
N PHE A 11 -14.92 22.63 -19.26
CA PHE A 11 -14.21 22.15 -18.08
C PHE A 11 -13.76 20.70 -18.36
N PHE A 12 -12.53 20.52 -18.84
CA PHE A 12 -11.86 19.22 -18.76
C PHE A 12 -11.49 19.01 -17.29
N VAL A 13 -12.39 18.39 -16.52
CA VAL A 13 -12.03 17.81 -15.23
C VAL A 13 -11.25 16.54 -15.55
N PRO A 14 -9.93 16.46 -15.31
CA PRO A 14 -9.31 15.16 -15.22
C PRO A 14 -9.94 14.53 -13.99
N ALA A 15 -10.74 13.48 -14.19
CA ALA A 15 -11.16 12.62 -13.10
C ALA A 15 -9.89 12.05 -12.48
N PHE A 16 -9.38 12.72 -11.43
CA PHE A 16 -8.50 12.10 -10.46
C PHE A 16 -9.32 10.99 -9.84
N LEU A 17 -9.28 9.82 -10.48
CA LEU A 17 -9.63 8.55 -9.88
C LEU A 17 -8.57 8.31 -8.79
N VAL A 18 -8.69 9.04 -7.69
CA VAL A 18 -8.04 8.69 -6.43
C VAL A 18 -8.73 7.38 -6.05
N ALA A 19 -8.16 6.27 -6.51
CA ALA A 19 -8.61 4.95 -6.09
C ALA A 19 -8.56 4.96 -4.56
N CYS A 20 -9.71 4.81 -3.92
CA CYS A 20 -9.78 4.56 -2.49
C CYS A 20 -9.10 3.21 -2.25
N GLN A 21 -7.78 3.22 -2.15
CA GLN A 21 -7.06 2.04 -1.69
C GLN A 21 -7.37 1.91 -0.19
N PRO A 22 -7.67 0.70 0.28
CA PRO A 22 -7.75 0.46 1.72
C PRO A 22 -6.45 0.91 2.38
N PRO A 23 -6.50 1.41 3.62
CA PRO A 23 -5.32 1.88 4.31
C PRO A 23 -4.29 0.75 4.44
N ALA A 24 -3.01 1.11 4.36
CA ALA A 24 -1.89 0.20 4.56
C ALA A 24 -2.06 -0.61 5.84
N ARG A 25 -1.97 -1.93 5.74
CA ARG A 25 -2.01 -2.79 6.94
C ARG A 25 -0.78 -2.54 7.82
N GLY A 26 -1.04 -2.39 9.11
CA GLY A 26 -0.02 -2.15 10.12
C GLY A 26 0.78 -3.39 10.50
N LYS A 27 1.91 -3.20 11.18
CA LYS A 27 2.79 -4.29 11.63
C LYS A 27 2.08 -5.27 12.57
N ASP A 28 1.25 -4.77 13.49
CA ASP A 28 0.58 -5.63 14.47
C ASP A 28 -0.52 -6.48 13.84
N TYR A 29 -1.21 -5.95 12.84
CA TYR A 29 -2.11 -6.73 12.00
C TYR A 29 -1.34 -7.84 11.28
N LEU A 30 -0.27 -7.50 10.55
CA LEU A 30 0.49 -8.50 9.79
C LEU A 30 1.16 -9.56 10.68
N LYS A 31 1.49 -9.24 11.95
CA LYS A 31 1.94 -10.23 12.94
C LYS A 31 0.85 -11.23 13.31
N ALA A 32 -0.38 -10.74 13.51
CA ALA A 32 -1.53 -11.59 13.86
C ALA A 32 -2.04 -12.42 12.68
N HIS A 33 -1.71 -12.01 11.44
CA HIS A 33 -2.18 -12.62 10.19
C HIS A 33 -1.00 -13.15 9.35
N PRO A 34 -0.39 -14.30 9.71
CA PRO A 34 0.84 -14.78 9.07
C PRO A 34 0.66 -15.19 7.61
N GLN A 35 -0.54 -15.63 7.22
CA GLN A 35 -0.85 -15.96 5.82
C GLN A 35 -0.84 -14.70 4.95
N GLU A 36 -1.53 -13.65 5.41
CA GLU A 36 -1.56 -12.35 4.71
C GLU A 36 -0.18 -11.69 4.67
N LEU A 37 0.63 -11.83 5.72
CA LEU A 37 2.03 -11.39 5.70
C LEU A 37 2.81 -12.03 4.54
N VAL A 38 2.67 -13.35 4.33
CA VAL A 38 3.36 -14.05 3.24
C VAL A 38 2.88 -13.56 1.87
N GLU A 39 1.57 -13.37 1.71
CA GLU A 39 0.98 -12.85 0.47
C GLU A 39 1.47 -11.43 0.15
N VAL A 40 1.49 -10.55 1.15
CA VAL A 40 2.02 -9.18 1.00
C VAL A 40 3.47 -9.20 0.62
N LEU A 41 4.32 -9.95 1.34
CA LEU A 41 5.75 -10.06 1.04
C LEU A 41 5.98 -10.53 -0.40
N LYS A 42 5.23 -11.53 -0.85
CA LYS A 42 5.32 -12.03 -2.22
C LYS A 42 4.91 -10.96 -3.22
N ALA A 43 3.75 -10.34 -3.03
CA ALA A 43 3.25 -9.32 -3.94
C ALA A 43 4.17 -8.07 -4.00
N CYS A 44 4.80 -7.71 -2.87
CA CYS A 44 5.84 -6.68 -2.80
C CYS A 44 7.09 -7.07 -3.58
N ALA A 45 7.58 -8.31 -3.44
CA ALA A 45 8.75 -8.79 -4.19
C ALA A 45 8.48 -8.87 -5.70
N ASP A 46 7.27 -9.25 -6.08
CA ASP A 46 6.83 -9.36 -7.48
C ASP A 46 6.44 -7.99 -8.08
N GLY A 47 6.46 -6.91 -7.30
CA GLY A 47 6.11 -5.55 -7.74
C GLY A 47 4.62 -5.31 -8.01
N THR A 48 3.76 -6.27 -7.64
CA THR A 48 2.30 -6.20 -7.83
C THR A 48 1.58 -5.47 -6.69
N HIS A 49 2.21 -5.39 -5.51
CA HIS A 49 1.75 -4.56 -4.40
C HIS A 49 2.44 -3.19 -4.44
N ARG A 50 1.67 -2.11 -4.54
CA ARG A 50 2.19 -0.75 -4.76
C ARG A 50 2.23 0.11 -3.51
N ASP A 51 1.71 -0.38 -2.38
CA ASP A 51 1.78 0.34 -1.11
C ASP A 51 3.16 0.13 -0.47
N ALA A 52 4.03 1.14 -0.62
CA ALA A 52 5.38 1.10 -0.09
C ALA A 52 5.41 1.03 1.45
N GLN A 53 4.42 1.61 2.12
CA GLN A 53 4.34 1.59 3.58
C GLN A 53 4.00 0.19 4.07
N GLU A 54 3.04 -0.47 3.43
CA GLU A 54 2.66 -1.85 3.76
C GLU A 54 3.79 -2.85 3.47
N CYS A 55 4.51 -2.70 2.35
CA CYS A 55 5.71 -3.51 2.08
C CYS A 55 6.78 -3.34 3.16
N SER A 56 7.03 -2.10 3.60
CA SER A 56 7.98 -1.81 4.68
C SER A 56 7.54 -2.42 6.02
N ASN A 57 6.23 -2.38 6.32
CA ASN A 57 5.67 -3.04 7.51
C ASN A 57 5.86 -4.55 7.45
N ALA A 58 5.57 -5.19 6.31
CA ALA A 58 5.72 -6.62 6.11
C ALA A 58 7.18 -7.09 6.27
N GLU A 59 8.14 -6.40 5.65
CA GLU A 59 9.57 -6.72 5.80
C GLU A 59 10.06 -6.52 7.25
N SER A 60 9.53 -5.51 7.95
CA SER A 60 9.83 -5.31 9.39
C SER A 60 9.40 -6.52 10.22
N VAL A 61 8.20 -7.07 9.96
CA VAL A 61 7.68 -8.24 10.68
C VAL A 61 8.48 -9.50 10.33
N LYS A 62 8.81 -9.70 9.07
CA LYS A 62 9.69 -10.80 8.62
C LYS A 62 11.04 -10.79 9.34
N THR A 63 11.69 -9.62 9.38
CA THR A 63 12.99 -9.43 10.05
C THR A 63 12.88 -9.74 11.55
N LEU A 64 11.82 -9.26 12.21
CA LEU A 64 11.59 -9.55 13.62
C LEU A 64 11.40 -11.06 13.85
N ASN A 65 10.61 -11.73 13.03
CA ASN A 65 10.36 -13.17 13.15
C ASN A 65 11.64 -14.00 12.93
N GLN A 66 12.48 -13.61 11.98
CA GLN A 66 13.80 -14.24 11.77
C GLN A 66 14.69 -14.06 13.00
N LYS A 67 14.72 -12.84 13.57
CA LYS A 67 15.49 -12.56 14.78
C LYS A 67 15.02 -13.39 15.97
N LEU A 68 13.70 -13.46 16.19
CA LEU A 68 13.13 -14.29 17.28
C LEU A 68 13.48 -15.77 17.13
N ARG A 69 13.41 -16.33 15.91
CA ARG A 69 13.83 -17.71 15.65
C ARG A 69 15.31 -17.94 15.91
N SER A 70 16.16 -16.99 15.55
CA SER A 70 17.60 -17.09 15.81
C SER A 70 17.91 -17.07 17.31
N LEU A 71 17.13 -16.32 18.09
CA LEU A 71 17.25 -16.27 19.55
C LEU A 71 16.73 -17.56 20.21
N SER A 72 15.63 -18.13 19.72
CA SER A 72 15.08 -19.38 20.27
C SER A 72 15.94 -20.60 19.94
N ALA A 73 16.67 -20.59 18.83
CA ALA A 73 17.57 -21.68 18.44
C ALA A 73 18.89 -21.69 19.22
N ALA A 74 19.18 -20.64 20.00
CA ALA A 74 20.40 -20.49 20.78
C ALA A 74 20.26 -20.93 22.25
N HIS A 75 19.14 -21.58 22.61
CA HIS A 75 18.86 -22.18 23.93
C HIS A 75 18.41 -23.63 23.74
#